data_AF-V5GU05-F1
#
_entry.id   AF-V5GU05-F1
#
_cell.length_a   1.000
_cell.length_b   1.000
_cell.length_c   1.000
_cell.angle_alpha   90.00
_cell.angle_beta   90.00
_cell.angle_gamma   90.00
#
_symmetry.space_group_name_H-M   'P 1'
#
loop_
_entity.id
_entity.type
_entity.pdbx_description
1 polymer ?
#
loop_
_entity_poly.entity_id
_entity_poly.type
_entity_poly.pdbx_seq_one_letter_code
_entity_poly.pdbx_strand_id
1 'polypeptide(L)'
;MAHIGSYVPAETALIGLVDSIRTCMSIDESILHGLSSFALELQQMSQIYQGHGERSLVILDEFGKGTRTTNGIGLLVSTIESFLKDSNQCPHVILATHFHMLHDILPSSPLLSHQTFASLHHHGEMVYLYQLIEGHARGSYAGLVGLSAGVARDVIQRQQQILRSHSANSSIGVRRLERKQQDWTEVQEAVDLLLSARLSTADAGDGLLQRVFICTTPDW
;
A
#
# COMPACT_ATOMS: atom_id res chain seq x y z
N MET A 1 -3.51 -16.68 16.82
CA MET A 1 -4.62 -17.65 16.97
C MET A 1 -4.18 -19.07 16.61
N ALA A 2 -3.72 -19.33 15.39
CA ALA A 2 -3.24 -20.66 15.00
C ALA A 2 -2.14 -21.21 15.93
N HIS A 3 -1.10 -20.42 16.23
CA HIS A 3 0.01 -20.87 17.10
C HIS A 3 -0.34 -21.06 18.57
N ILE A 4 -1.53 -20.63 19.01
CA ILE A 4 -2.04 -20.90 20.37
C ILE A 4 -3.06 -22.04 20.40
N GLY A 5 -3.25 -22.76 19.27
CA GLY A 5 -4.19 -23.87 19.15
C GLY A 5 -5.66 -23.44 18.99
N SER A 6 -5.92 -22.18 18.63
CA SER A 6 -7.28 -21.67 18.40
C SER A 6 -7.67 -21.72 16.93
N TYR A 7 -8.97 -21.84 16.65
CA TYR A 7 -9.53 -21.65 15.31
C TYR A 7 -9.18 -20.26 14.77
N VAL A 8 -9.08 -20.14 13.45
CA VAL A 8 -8.81 -18.88 12.75
C VAL A 8 -10.03 -18.47 11.92
N PRO A 9 -10.33 -17.17 11.77
CA PRO A 9 -11.48 -16.69 11.00
C PRO A 9 -11.20 -16.75 9.49
N ALA A 10 -11.25 -17.95 8.93
CA ALA A 10 -11.10 -18.20 7.49
C ALA A 10 -11.88 -19.46 7.09
N GLU A 11 -12.29 -19.56 5.83
CA GLU A 11 -12.88 -20.80 5.30
C GLU A 11 -11.85 -21.94 5.31
N THR A 12 -10.62 -21.65 4.88
CA THR A 12 -9.45 -22.53 4.95
C THR A 12 -8.20 -21.72 5.25
N ALA A 13 -7.26 -22.25 6.04
CA ALA A 13 -5.98 -21.60 6.30
C ALA A 13 -4.84 -22.61 6.42
N LEU A 14 -3.76 -22.38 5.68
CA LEU A 14 -2.47 -23.06 5.84
C LEU A 14 -1.48 -22.06 6.43
N ILE A 15 -1.10 -22.26 7.70
CA ILE A 15 -0.24 -21.32 8.42
C ILE A 15 1.05 -22.04 8.82
N GLY A 16 2.16 -21.65 8.21
CA GLY A 16 3.50 -22.14 8.57
C GLY A 16 3.94 -21.68 9.96
N LEU A 17 4.96 -22.34 10.51
CA LEU A 17 5.55 -21.91 11.79
C LEU A 17 6.32 -20.60 11.60
N VAL A 18 5.90 -19.58 12.34
CA VAL A 18 6.55 -18.27 12.40
C VAL A 18 7.37 -18.20 13.69
N ASP A 19 8.64 -17.79 13.60
CA ASP A 19 9.52 -17.65 14.79
C ASP A 19 9.28 -16.34 15.54
N SER A 20 8.79 -15.33 14.83
CA SER A 20 8.59 -13.98 15.34
C SER A 20 7.68 -13.16 14.43
N ILE A 21 6.84 -12.33 15.05
CA ILE A 21 6.02 -11.33 14.36
C ILE A 21 6.62 -9.97 14.72
N ARG A 22 6.99 -9.20 13.69
CA ARG A 22 7.56 -7.86 13.86
C ARG A 22 6.76 -6.84 13.06
N THR A 23 6.55 -5.68 13.65
CA THR A 23 5.72 -4.63 13.08
C THR A 23 6.47 -3.31 13.09
N CYS A 24 6.44 -2.59 11.97
CA CYS A 24 6.78 -1.19 11.90
C CYS A 24 5.52 -0.45 11.48
N MET A 25 4.93 0.30 12.40
CA MET A 25 3.67 1.00 12.19
C MET A 25 3.81 2.38 12.80
N SER A 26 3.14 3.38 12.22
CA SER A 26 3.19 4.73 12.78
C SER A 26 2.68 4.74 14.22
N ILE A 27 3.51 5.28 15.11
CA ILE A 27 3.18 5.52 16.51
C ILE A 27 2.94 7.03 16.67
N ASP A 28 1.88 7.38 17.41
CA ASP A 28 1.63 8.76 17.79
C ASP A 28 2.84 9.36 18.51
N GLU A 29 3.19 10.61 18.18
CA GLU A 29 4.29 11.29 18.85
C GLU A 29 4.07 11.31 20.37
N SER A 30 5.08 10.86 21.10
CA SER A 30 5.06 10.85 22.55
C SER A 30 6.12 11.78 23.08
N ILE A 31 5.69 12.88 23.70
CA ILE A 31 6.59 13.82 24.41
C ILE A 31 7.47 13.09 25.43
N LEU A 32 6.97 11.99 25.99
CA LEU A 32 7.67 11.17 26.98
C LEU A 32 8.94 10.47 26.43
N HIS A 33 9.01 10.23 25.12
CA HIS A 33 10.14 9.54 24.50
C HIS A 33 11.22 10.48 23.95
N GLY A 34 10.90 11.78 23.78
CA GLY A 34 11.84 12.78 23.27
C GLY A 34 12.31 12.53 21.82
N LEU A 35 11.62 11.67 21.08
CA LEU A 35 11.91 11.30 19.69
C LEU A 35 10.72 11.65 18.80
N SER A 36 10.98 12.00 17.54
CA SER A 36 9.92 12.16 16.54
C SER A 36 9.32 10.79 16.18
N SER A 37 8.09 10.77 15.67
CA SER A 37 7.47 9.52 15.17
C SER A 37 8.35 8.82 14.15
N PHE A 38 8.98 9.58 13.24
CA PHE A 38 9.90 9.00 12.26
C PHE A 38 11.15 8.37 12.90
N ALA A 39 11.70 8.97 13.96
CA ALA A 39 12.84 8.37 14.67
C ALA A 39 12.44 7.06 15.39
N LEU A 40 11.21 6.98 15.93
CA LEU A 40 10.66 5.75 16.51
C LEU A 40 10.45 4.66 15.44
N GLU A 41 9.89 5.02 14.28
CA GLU A 41 9.77 4.11 13.12
C GLU A 41 11.13 3.56 12.69
N LEU A 42 12.18 4.40 12.63
CA LEU A 42 13.53 3.94 12.32
C LEU A 42 14.09 2.98 13.39
N GLN A 43 13.78 3.18 14.66
CA GLN A 43 14.17 2.25 15.72
C GLN A 43 13.47 0.90 15.58
N GLN A 44 12.17 0.88 15.27
CA GLN A 44 11.42 -0.35 14.97
C GLN A 44 12.03 -1.09 13.78
N MET A 45 12.32 -0.35 12.70
CA MET A 45 12.93 -0.92 11.50
C MET A 45 14.32 -1.49 11.80
N SER A 46 15.13 -0.81 12.62
CA SER A 46 16.44 -1.31 13.08
C SER A 46 16.31 -2.64 13.84
N GLN A 47 15.32 -2.76 14.72
CA GLN A 47 15.05 -4.01 15.46
C GLN A 47 14.56 -5.13 14.55
N ILE A 48 13.76 -4.82 13.52
CA ILE A 48 13.38 -5.78 12.47
C ILE A 48 14.63 -6.29 11.77
N TYR A 49 15.51 -5.38 11.34
CA TYR A 49 16.74 -5.73 10.64
C TYR A 49 17.69 -6.61 11.43
N GLN A 50 17.89 -6.30 12.70
CA GLN A 50 18.84 -7.04 13.54
C GLN A 50 18.34 -8.43 13.94
N GLY A 51 17.02 -8.65 13.90
CA GLY A 51 16.40 -9.84 14.48
C GLY A 51 15.64 -10.74 13.50
N HIS A 52 15.41 -10.34 12.24
CA HIS A 52 14.63 -11.17 11.33
C HIS A 52 15.39 -12.45 10.94
N GLY A 53 14.64 -13.54 10.85
CA GLY A 53 15.05 -14.77 10.20
C GLY A 53 14.14 -15.08 9.02
N GLU A 54 14.41 -16.19 8.34
CA GLU A 54 13.59 -16.65 7.20
C GLU A 54 12.11 -16.86 7.61
N ARG A 55 11.85 -17.27 8.87
CA ARG A 55 10.50 -17.59 9.35
C ARG A 55 9.83 -16.42 10.05
N SER A 56 10.38 -15.23 9.95
CA SER A 56 9.80 -14.04 10.56
C SER A 56 8.68 -13.49 9.68
N LEU A 57 7.58 -13.08 10.32
CA LEU A 57 6.53 -12.27 9.70
C LEU A 57 6.80 -10.80 10.02
N VAL A 58 7.04 -10.00 9.00
CA VAL A 58 7.29 -8.56 9.07
C VAL A 58 6.09 -7.82 8.49
N ILE A 59 5.50 -6.92 9.26
CA ILE A 59 4.37 -6.09 8.83
C ILE A 59 4.85 -4.64 8.85
N LEU A 60 4.82 -4.00 7.69
CA LEU A 60 5.21 -2.61 7.50
C LEU A 60 3.96 -1.81 7.11
N ASP A 61 3.66 -0.78 7.87
CA ASP A 61 2.55 0.13 7.60
C ASP A 61 3.08 1.54 7.45
N GLU A 62 3.01 2.07 6.22
CA GLU A 62 3.37 3.44 5.87
C GLU A 62 4.79 3.90 6.23
N PHE A 63 5.74 2.96 6.31
CA PHE A 63 7.13 3.25 6.62
C PHE A 63 7.73 4.30 5.67
N GLY A 64 8.30 5.36 6.25
CA GLY A 64 8.98 6.41 5.49
C GLY A 64 8.12 7.65 5.19
N LYS A 65 6.86 7.70 5.61
CA LYS A 65 6.00 8.90 5.46
C LYS A 65 6.43 10.09 6.32
N GLY A 66 7.06 9.85 7.48
CA GLY A 66 7.47 10.90 8.43
C GLY A 66 8.67 11.76 8.02
N THR A 67 9.11 11.70 6.76
CA THR A 67 10.28 12.44 6.24
C THR A 67 10.03 12.95 4.82
N ARG A 68 11.03 13.60 4.19
CA ARG A 68 10.95 13.99 2.78
C ARG A 68 10.61 12.76 1.94
N THR A 69 9.60 12.85 1.08
CA THR A 69 9.09 11.73 0.27
C THR A 69 10.20 10.97 -0.47
N THR A 70 11.18 11.67 -1.03
CA THR A 70 12.34 11.05 -1.71
C THR A 70 13.19 10.21 -0.77
N ASN A 71 13.38 10.66 0.47
CA ASN A 71 14.12 9.92 1.50
C ASN A 71 13.31 8.72 1.99
N GLY A 72 12.01 8.90 2.19
CA GLY A 72 11.09 7.83 2.60
C GLY A 72 11.04 6.68 1.58
N ILE A 73 10.83 7.02 0.30
CA ILE A 73 10.87 6.05 -0.80
C ILE A 73 12.23 5.37 -0.85
N GLY A 74 13.34 6.12 -0.79
CA GLY A 74 14.69 5.55 -0.83
C GLY A 74 14.94 4.55 0.30
N LEU A 75 14.58 4.90 1.54
CA LEU A 75 14.70 4.01 2.69
C LEU A 75 13.86 2.74 2.55
N LEU A 76 12.63 2.87 2.08
CA LEU A 76 11.73 1.74 1.89
C LEU A 76 12.21 0.81 0.76
N VAL A 77 12.61 1.35 -0.39
CA VAL A 77 13.16 0.58 -1.52
C VAL A 77 14.41 -0.15 -1.10
N SER A 78 15.39 0.56 -0.52
CA SER A 78 16.62 -0.07 -0.02
C SER A 78 16.32 -1.13 1.04
N THR A 79 15.22 -0.95 1.79
CA THR A 79 14.81 -1.93 2.79
C THR A 79 14.32 -3.22 2.16
N ILE A 80 13.40 -3.11 1.21
CA ILE A 80 12.85 -4.24 0.48
C ILE A 80 13.94 -4.96 -0.30
N GLU A 81 14.81 -4.23 -1.01
CA GLU A 81 15.95 -4.80 -1.71
C GLU A 81 16.86 -5.59 -0.76
N SER A 82 17.09 -5.09 0.45
CA SER A 82 17.90 -5.80 1.44
C SER A 82 17.29 -7.15 1.83
N PHE A 83 15.97 -7.22 2.02
CA PHE A 83 15.27 -8.49 2.26
C PHE A 83 15.34 -9.45 1.07
N LEU A 84 15.36 -8.91 -0.15
CA LEU A 84 15.40 -9.70 -1.38
C LEU A 84 16.80 -10.21 -1.76
N LYS A 85 17.88 -9.69 -1.14
CA LYS A 85 19.27 -10.05 -1.47
C LYS A 85 19.59 -11.54 -1.29
N ASP A 86 19.07 -12.15 -0.23
CA ASP A 86 19.21 -13.59 0.04
C ASP A 86 17.82 -14.22 0.15
N SER A 87 17.41 -14.93 -0.91
CA SER A 87 16.13 -15.61 -0.99
C SER A 87 15.89 -16.61 0.16
N ASN A 88 16.96 -17.20 0.71
CA ASN A 88 16.85 -18.16 1.81
C ASN A 88 16.55 -17.45 3.13
N GLN A 89 17.08 -16.24 3.34
CA GLN A 89 16.88 -15.47 4.57
C GLN A 89 15.77 -14.42 4.50
N CYS A 90 15.16 -14.24 3.33
CA CYS A 90 14.06 -13.31 3.11
C CYS A 90 12.91 -13.62 4.10
N PRO A 91 12.46 -12.69 4.94
CA PRO A 91 11.31 -12.92 5.81
C PRO A 91 9.99 -12.89 5.00
N HIS A 92 8.89 -13.32 5.60
CA HIS A 92 7.56 -13.02 5.06
C HIS A 92 7.22 -11.56 5.38
N VAL A 93 7.08 -10.71 4.37
CA VAL A 93 6.83 -9.27 4.51
C VAL A 93 5.46 -8.93 3.94
N ILE A 94 4.67 -8.19 4.71
CA ILE A 94 3.46 -7.51 4.26
C ILE A 94 3.71 -6.02 4.41
N LEU A 95 3.60 -5.27 3.33
CA LEU A 95 3.82 -3.82 3.29
C LEU A 95 2.56 -3.12 2.79
N ALA A 96 2.01 -2.19 3.58
CA ALA A 96 1.00 -1.23 3.16
C ALA A 96 1.64 0.15 2.95
N THR A 97 1.36 0.79 1.81
CA THR A 97 1.96 2.10 1.49
C THR A 97 1.18 2.91 0.46
N HIS A 98 1.25 4.24 0.54
CA HIS A 98 0.84 5.15 -0.55
C HIS A 98 1.96 5.53 -1.52
N PHE A 99 3.15 4.94 -1.41
CA PHE A 99 4.19 5.17 -2.40
C PHE A 99 3.90 4.39 -3.69
N HIS A 100 3.01 4.93 -4.51
CA HIS A 100 2.55 4.31 -5.77
C HIS A 100 3.70 4.04 -6.76
N MET A 101 4.77 4.85 -6.71
CA MET A 101 5.94 4.70 -7.58
C MET A 101 6.85 3.51 -7.22
N LEU A 102 6.60 2.78 -6.13
CA LEU A 102 7.44 1.63 -5.75
C LEU A 102 7.51 0.56 -6.81
N HIS A 103 6.40 0.33 -7.53
CA HIS A 103 6.34 -0.63 -8.63
C HIS A 103 7.37 -0.33 -9.73
N ASP A 104 7.60 0.95 -10.02
CA ASP A 104 8.51 1.37 -11.10
C ASP A 104 9.99 1.31 -10.69
N ILE A 105 10.26 1.32 -9.37
CA ILE A 105 11.61 1.43 -8.82
C ILE A 105 12.16 0.07 -8.38
N LEU A 106 11.30 -0.81 -7.86
CA LEU A 106 11.72 -2.11 -7.35
C LEU A 106 12.13 -3.07 -8.48
N PRO A 107 13.15 -3.91 -8.25
CA PRO A 107 13.54 -4.92 -9.22
C PRO A 107 12.46 -6.00 -9.36
N SER A 108 12.32 -6.55 -10.57
CA SER A 108 11.50 -7.74 -10.77
C SER A 108 12.08 -8.92 -9.99
N SER A 109 11.26 -9.57 -9.17
CA SER A 109 11.67 -10.72 -8.36
C SER A 109 10.50 -11.70 -8.23
N PRO A 110 10.74 -13.03 -8.31
CA PRO A 110 9.69 -14.02 -8.07
C PRO A 110 9.20 -14.03 -6.62
N LEU A 111 9.96 -13.45 -5.70
CA LEU A 111 9.59 -13.33 -4.28
C LEU A 111 8.68 -12.13 -4.01
N LEU A 112 8.54 -11.22 -4.97
CA LEU A 112 7.85 -9.94 -4.82
C LEU A 112 6.50 -10.00 -5.54
N SER A 113 5.44 -9.61 -4.84
CA SER A 113 4.11 -9.42 -5.42
C SER A 113 3.56 -8.05 -5.10
N HIS A 114 2.90 -7.46 -6.10
CA HIS A 114 2.20 -6.20 -5.96
C HIS A 114 0.70 -6.46 -5.91
N GLN A 115 0.07 -5.87 -4.91
CA GLN A 115 -1.36 -5.93 -4.70
C GLN A 115 -1.92 -4.52 -4.43
N THR A 116 -3.23 -4.39 -4.59
CA THR A 116 -3.96 -3.17 -4.25
C THR A 116 -5.38 -3.53 -3.84
N PHE A 117 -6.05 -2.60 -3.15
CA PHE A 117 -7.47 -2.74 -2.87
C PHE A 117 -8.29 -2.25 -4.06
N ALA A 118 -9.18 -3.12 -4.51
CA ALA A 118 -10.21 -2.81 -5.48
C ALA A 118 -11.04 -1.59 -5.01
N SER A 119 -11.12 -0.60 -5.89
CA SER A 119 -11.93 0.59 -5.70
C SER A 119 -12.54 1.01 -7.03
N LEU A 120 -13.70 1.66 -6.96
CA LEU A 120 -14.44 2.13 -8.12
C LEU A 120 -14.88 3.57 -7.89
N HIS A 121 -15.05 4.28 -9.00
CA HIS A 121 -15.59 5.62 -9.04
C HIS A 121 -17.06 5.53 -9.42
N HIS A 122 -17.95 6.10 -8.61
CA HIS A 122 -19.36 6.14 -8.94
C HIS A 122 -19.98 7.47 -8.53
N HIS A 123 -20.65 8.15 -9.46
CA HIS A 123 -21.29 9.46 -9.23
C HIS A 123 -20.43 10.55 -8.58
N GLY A 124 -19.10 10.47 -8.73
CA GLY A 124 -18.17 11.42 -8.11
C GLY A 124 -17.80 11.09 -6.66
N GLU A 125 -18.03 9.85 -6.25
CA GLU A 125 -17.60 9.28 -4.97
C GLU A 125 -16.69 8.07 -5.22
N MET A 126 -15.80 7.82 -4.25
CA MET A 126 -15.01 6.58 -4.18
C MET A 126 -15.81 5.51 -3.45
N VAL A 127 -15.89 4.32 -4.04
CA VAL A 127 -16.43 3.14 -3.38
C VAL A 127 -15.31 2.11 -3.23
N TYR A 128 -15.04 1.71 -2.00
CA TYR A 128 -14.03 0.73 -1.65
C TYR A 128 -14.66 -0.64 -1.55
N LEU A 129 -14.14 -1.60 -2.32
CA LEU A 129 -14.67 -2.97 -2.34
C LEU A 129 -14.06 -3.87 -1.26
N TYR A 130 -13.04 -3.38 -0.54
CA TYR A 130 -12.28 -4.12 0.48
C TYR A 130 -11.74 -5.47 -0.01
N GLN A 131 -11.52 -5.57 -1.32
CA GLN A 131 -11.04 -6.77 -1.99
C GLN A 131 -9.61 -6.55 -2.45
N LEU A 132 -8.71 -7.43 -2.02
CA LEU A 132 -7.31 -7.40 -2.42
C LEU A 132 -7.18 -8.06 -3.80
N ILE A 133 -6.60 -7.33 -4.75
CA ILE A 133 -6.38 -7.77 -6.13
C ILE A 133 -4.91 -7.61 -6.50
N GLU A 134 -4.44 -8.40 -7.46
CA GLU A 134 -3.10 -8.23 -8.03
C GLU A 134 -2.98 -6.89 -8.78
N GLY A 135 -1.81 -6.26 -8.67
CA GLY A 135 -1.51 -4.99 -9.33
C GLY A 135 -1.06 -3.92 -8.35
N HIS A 136 -1.09 -2.66 -8.77
CA HIS A 136 -0.72 -1.52 -7.95
C HIS A 136 -1.69 -0.36 -8.20
N ALA A 137 -1.85 0.50 -7.20
CA ALA A 137 -2.63 1.72 -7.34
C ALA A 137 -1.92 2.66 -8.35
N ARG A 138 -2.68 3.14 -9.34
CA ARG A 138 -2.15 3.97 -10.45
C ARG A 138 -2.04 5.46 -10.12
N GLY A 139 -2.46 5.89 -8.93
CA GLY A 139 -2.34 7.27 -8.52
C GLY A 139 -3.15 7.64 -7.28
N SER A 140 -3.05 8.92 -6.94
CA SER A 140 -3.70 9.55 -5.79
C SER A 140 -5.12 10.00 -6.12
N TYR A 141 -6.06 9.62 -5.25
CA TYR A 141 -7.47 10.02 -5.30
C TYR A 141 -7.84 11.05 -4.22
N ALA A 142 -6.85 11.62 -3.54
CA ALA A 142 -7.03 12.58 -2.43
C ALA A 142 -8.00 13.73 -2.74
N GLY A 143 -8.02 14.24 -3.97
CA GLY A 143 -8.96 15.29 -4.36
C GLY A 143 -10.42 14.82 -4.35
N LEU A 144 -10.67 13.59 -4.79
CA LEU A 144 -12.01 12.99 -4.80
C LEU A 144 -12.47 12.57 -3.40
N VAL A 145 -11.55 12.03 -2.61
CA VAL A 145 -11.76 11.75 -1.18
C VAL A 145 -12.12 13.04 -0.46
N GLY A 146 -11.40 14.13 -0.71
CA GLY A 146 -11.70 15.45 -0.15
C GLY A 146 -13.11 15.95 -0.51
N LEU A 147 -13.55 15.79 -1.77
CA LEU A 147 -14.92 16.12 -2.17
C LEU A 147 -15.95 15.29 -1.43
N SER A 148 -15.71 13.98 -1.28
CA SER A 148 -16.58 13.04 -0.57
C SER A 148 -16.65 13.37 0.93
N ALA A 149 -15.55 13.86 1.51
CA ALA A 149 -15.47 14.35 2.88
C ALA A 149 -16.08 15.76 3.08
N GLY A 150 -16.62 16.38 2.03
CA GLY A 150 -17.28 17.68 2.11
C GLY A 150 -16.35 18.90 1.99
N VAL A 151 -15.10 18.72 1.53
CA VAL A 151 -14.20 19.84 1.22
C VAL A 151 -14.76 20.63 0.05
N ALA A 152 -14.74 21.96 0.16
CA ALA A 152 -15.30 22.85 -0.85
C ALA A 152 -14.63 22.66 -2.23
N ARG A 153 -15.44 22.70 -3.30
CA ARG A 153 -14.97 22.39 -4.66
C ARG A 153 -13.87 23.31 -5.15
N ASP A 154 -13.91 24.57 -4.77
CA ASP A 154 -12.88 25.58 -5.10
C ASP A 154 -11.53 25.25 -4.44
N VAL A 155 -11.53 24.71 -3.22
CA VAL A 155 -10.31 24.22 -2.55
C VAL A 155 -9.70 23.04 -3.30
N ILE A 156 -10.53 22.06 -3.69
CA ILE A 156 -10.06 20.90 -4.47
C ILE A 156 -9.56 21.31 -5.86
N GLN A 157 -10.27 22.23 -6.54
CA GLN A 157 -9.80 22.79 -7.80
C GLN A 157 -8.43 23.47 -7.64
N ARG A 158 -8.23 24.23 -6.56
CA ARG A 158 -6.95 24.87 -6.28
C ARG A 158 -5.84 23.84 -6.02
N GLN A 159 -6.12 22.80 -5.25
CA GLN A 159 -5.20 21.69 -5.01
C GLN A 159 -4.74 21.04 -6.32
N GLN A 160 -5.68 20.75 -7.24
CA GLN A 160 -5.36 20.20 -8.55
C GLN A 160 -4.51 21.13 -9.42
N GLN A 161 -4.72 22.45 -9.34
CA GLN A 161 -3.86 23.43 -10.02
C GLN A 161 -2.42 23.40 -9.49
N ILE A 162 -2.24 23.32 -8.17
CA ILE A 162 -0.92 23.27 -7.53
C ILE A 162 -0.17 21.98 -7.90
N LEU A 163 -0.88 20.84 -7.97
CA LEU A 163 -0.27 19.58 -8.40
C LEU A 163 0.23 19.67 -9.85
N ARG A 164 -0.59 20.19 -10.76
CA ARG A 164 -0.20 20.37 -12.17
C ARG A 164 1.04 21.25 -12.33
N SER A 165 1.17 22.32 -11.54
CA SER A 165 2.36 23.17 -11.61
C SER A 165 3.62 22.48 -11.11
N HIS A 166 3.52 21.62 -10.09
CA HIS A 166 4.65 20.85 -9.58
C HIS A 166 5.11 19.76 -10.57
N SER A 167 4.19 19.14 -11.30
CA SER A 167 4.54 18.13 -12.31
C SER A 167 5.11 18.71 -13.61
N ALA A 168 4.83 19.99 -13.93
CA ALA A 168 5.13 20.57 -15.24
C ALA A 168 6.22 21.66 -15.26
N ASN A 169 6.82 22.02 -14.12
CA ASN A 169 7.86 23.06 -13.99
C ASN A 169 7.57 24.36 -14.79
N SER A 170 6.30 24.78 -14.85
CA SER A 170 5.82 25.92 -15.64
C SER A 170 4.76 26.74 -14.91
N SER A 171 4.68 28.02 -15.27
CA SER A 171 3.89 29.07 -14.60
C SER A 171 2.37 28.87 -14.70
N ILE A 172 1.67 29.40 -13.70
CA ILE A 172 0.25 29.20 -13.43
C ILE A 172 -0.63 29.77 -14.57
N GLY A 173 -1.24 28.87 -15.35
CA GLY A 173 -2.33 29.18 -16.27
C GLY A 173 -3.61 28.44 -15.87
N VAL A 174 -4.73 29.17 -15.77
CA VAL A 174 -6.04 28.60 -15.40
C VAL A 174 -6.56 27.72 -16.55
N ARG A 175 -6.72 26.42 -16.31
CA ARG A 175 -7.49 25.51 -17.20
C ARG A 175 -8.70 24.92 -16.46
N ARG A 176 -9.87 25.15 -17.04
CA ARG A 176 -11.17 24.61 -16.62
C ARG A 176 -11.16 23.08 -16.77
N LEU A 177 -11.64 22.37 -15.75
CA LEU A 177 -11.93 20.95 -15.86
C LEU A 177 -13.28 20.77 -16.56
N GLU A 178 -13.28 20.02 -17.65
CA GLU A 178 -14.50 19.62 -18.35
C GLU A 178 -15.15 18.42 -17.67
N ARG A 179 -16.48 18.40 -17.70
CA ARG A 179 -17.33 17.37 -17.11
C ARG A 179 -17.52 16.27 -18.17
N LYS A 180 -17.05 15.05 -17.92
CA LYS A 180 -17.38 13.89 -18.78
C LYS A 180 -18.75 13.31 -18.39
N GLN A 181 -19.43 12.81 -19.42
CA GLN A 181 -20.80 12.28 -19.40
C GLN A 181 -20.79 10.82 -18.94
N GLN A 182 -21.84 10.43 -18.21
CA GLN A 182 -22.02 9.10 -17.61
C GLN A 182 -21.97 7.97 -18.62
N ASP A 183 -21.22 6.92 -18.29
CA ASP A 183 -21.16 5.66 -19.01
C ASP A 183 -21.54 4.52 -18.07
N TRP A 184 -22.43 3.61 -18.50
CA TRP A 184 -22.93 2.49 -17.68
C TRP A 184 -21.96 1.30 -17.66
N THR A 185 -20.85 1.39 -18.40
CA THR A 185 -19.73 0.44 -18.43
C THR A 185 -19.05 0.30 -17.06
N GLU A 186 -19.06 1.34 -16.22
CA GLU A 186 -18.42 1.34 -14.88
C GLU A 186 -19.04 0.33 -13.90
N VAL A 187 -20.36 0.10 -13.99
CA VAL A 187 -21.07 -0.87 -13.13
C VAL A 187 -20.80 -2.29 -13.58
N GLN A 188 -20.68 -2.54 -14.89
CA GLN A 188 -20.28 -3.85 -15.41
C GLN A 188 -18.82 -4.15 -15.06
N GLU A 189 -17.92 -3.18 -15.15
CA GLU A 189 -16.53 -3.35 -14.72
C GLU A 189 -16.43 -3.64 -13.21
N ALA A 190 -17.27 -3.00 -12.38
CA ALA A 190 -17.34 -3.30 -10.95
C ALA A 190 -17.86 -4.70 -10.65
N VAL A 191 -18.91 -5.14 -11.36
CA VAL A 191 -19.46 -6.50 -11.25
C VAL A 191 -18.44 -7.52 -11.74
N ASP A 192 -17.78 -7.27 -12.86
CA ASP A 192 -16.75 -8.14 -13.42
C ASP A 192 -15.53 -8.20 -12.50
N LEU A 193 -15.13 -7.09 -11.86
CA LEU A 193 -14.06 -7.09 -10.86
C LEU A 193 -14.46 -7.92 -9.63
N LEU A 194 -15.68 -7.72 -9.09
CA LEU A 194 -16.19 -8.50 -7.96
C LEU A 194 -16.29 -10.01 -8.28
N LEU A 195 -16.68 -10.35 -9.51
CA LEU A 195 -16.83 -11.74 -9.97
C LEU A 195 -15.51 -12.40 -10.34
N SER A 196 -14.58 -11.67 -10.97
CA SER A 196 -13.25 -12.16 -11.37
C SER A 196 -12.28 -12.27 -10.21
N ALA A 197 -12.43 -11.42 -9.18
CA ALA A 197 -11.60 -11.46 -7.99
C ALA A 197 -12.18 -12.35 -6.87
N ARG A 198 -13.19 -13.20 -7.17
CA ARG A 198 -13.26 -14.50 -6.50
C ARG A 198 -11.92 -15.13 -6.76
N LEU A 199 -11.02 -15.05 -5.78
CA LEU A 199 -9.71 -15.70 -5.80
C LEU A 199 -9.96 -17.05 -6.46
N SER A 200 -9.47 -17.21 -7.71
CA SER A 200 -9.14 -18.55 -8.16
C SER A 200 -8.35 -19.08 -6.98
N THR A 201 -8.84 -20.15 -6.36
CA THR A 201 -8.05 -20.91 -5.41
C THR A 201 -6.76 -21.20 -6.16
N ALA A 202 -5.76 -20.33 -5.99
CA ALA A 202 -4.51 -20.45 -6.67
C ALA A 202 -4.07 -21.83 -6.25
N ASP A 203 -3.94 -22.73 -7.23
CA ASP A 203 -3.35 -24.04 -6.99
C ASP A 203 -2.14 -23.77 -6.10
N ALA A 204 -2.20 -24.28 -4.87
CA ALA A 204 -1.34 -23.85 -3.76
C ALA A 204 0.16 -24.16 -4.01
N GLY A 205 0.53 -24.55 -5.23
CA GLY A 205 1.88 -24.86 -5.68
C GLY A 205 2.71 -23.63 -6.10
N ASP A 206 2.14 -22.61 -6.75
CA ASP A 206 2.94 -21.51 -7.33
C ASP A 206 3.10 -20.28 -6.41
N GLY A 207 2.13 -20.04 -5.51
CA GLY A 207 2.18 -18.91 -4.57
C GLY A 207 3.19 -19.06 -3.42
N LEU A 208 3.77 -20.25 -3.23
CA LEU A 208 4.70 -20.57 -2.14
C LEU A 208 6.08 -19.90 -2.26
N LEU A 209 6.40 -19.34 -3.44
CA LEU A 209 7.66 -18.62 -3.65
C LEU A 209 7.57 -17.16 -3.22
N GLN A 210 6.38 -16.56 -3.18
CA GLN A 210 6.23 -15.15 -2.82
C GLN A 210 6.44 -14.94 -1.33
N ARG A 211 7.28 -13.95 -0.98
CA ARG A 211 7.63 -13.64 0.41
C ARG A 211 7.36 -12.19 0.76
N VAL A 212 7.41 -11.27 -0.20
CA VAL A 212 7.17 -9.83 0.01
C VAL A 212 5.91 -9.41 -0.75
N PHE A 213 4.88 -9.05 -0.01
CA PHE A 213 3.60 -8.57 -0.53
C PHE A 213 3.50 -7.06 -0.32
N ILE A 214 3.42 -6.31 -1.41
CA ILE A 214 3.28 -4.84 -1.36
C ILE A 214 1.85 -4.49 -1.73
N CYS A 215 1.08 -4.03 -0.75
CA CYS A 215 -0.23 -3.45 -0.93
C CYS A 215 -0.12 -1.93 -1.07
N THR A 216 -0.35 -1.43 -2.29
CA THR A 216 -0.52 0.01 -2.50
C THR A 216 -1.98 0.39 -2.33
N THR A 217 -2.28 1.38 -1.49
CA THR A 217 -3.66 1.81 -1.23
C THR A 217 -4.06 2.98 -2.12
N PRO A 218 -5.24 2.94 -2.77
CA PRO A 218 -5.86 4.15 -3.27
C PRO A 218 -6.20 5.02 -2.04
N ASP A 219 -5.87 6.32 -2.09
CA ASP A 219 -5.99 7.19 -0.91
C ASP A 219 -7.35 7.04 -0.22
N TRP A 220 -7.32 6.94 1.11
CA TRP A 220 -8.43 6.75 2.04
C TRP A 220 -8.61 8.01 2.89
#